data_AF-A0A9J6H5J3-F1
#
_entry.id   AF-A0A9J6H5J3-F1
#
_cell.length_a   1.000
_cell.length_b   1.000
_cell.length_c   1.000
_cell.angle_alpha   90.00
_cell.angle_beta   90.00
_cell.angle_gamma   90.00
#
_symmetry.space_group_name_H-M   'P 1'
#
loop_
_entity.id
_entity.type
_entity.pdbx_description
1 polymer ?
#
loop_
_entity_poly.entity_id
_entity_poly.type
_entity_poly.pdbx_seq_one_letter_code
_entity_poly.pdbx_strand_id
1 'polypeptide(L)'
;MNGVLEEMYKNYDTATMENAALKNENRELQAELQATQNRLTDAESRLLLSEQYSRNKNIEIKGIEERADEKVTDIVCKLGTLTGVPVTAEDIEACHRVPSQSKSYNIVVQFSRRQKRDALLEKARKLRLSSTDFGNTSTSPVFVTFVPFSGAFWAWSFPRKKLLVGSTSGVEVKGYKSSGATIQEQL
;
A
#
# COMPACT_ATOMS: atom_id res chain seq x y z
N MET A 1 -40.55 37.16 35.77
CA MET A 1 -39.33 36.37 36.05
C MET A 1 -39.56 34.86 35.93
N ASN A 2 -40.69 34.30 36.38
CA ASN A 2 -40.91 32.84 36.34
C ASN A 2 -41.02 32.24 34.92
N GLY A 3 -41.64 32.92 33.96
CA GLY A 3 -41.80 32.37 32.59
C GLY A 3 -40.49 32.14 31.83
N VAL A 4 -39.48 33.01 32.05
CA VAL A 4 -38.15 32.86 31.43
C VAL A 4 -37.39 31.68 32.03
N LEU A 5 -37.57 31.42 33.33
CA LEU A 5 -36.94 30.30 34.02
C LEU A 5 -37.51 28.95 33.55
N GLU A 6 -38.83 28.86 33.38
CA GLU A 6 -39.50 27.67 32.85
C GLU A 6 -39.07 27.36 31.41
N GLU A 7 -38.98 28.39 30.56
CA GLU A 7 -38.49 28.24 29.18
C GLU A 7 -37.03 27.78 29.16
N MET A 8 -36.19 28.28 30.07
CA MET A 8 -34.80 27.85 30.21
C MET A 8 -34.68 26.37 30.59
N TYR A 9 -35.51 25.87 31.52
CA TYR A 9 -35.52 24.45 31.88
C TYR A 9 -35.96 23.57 30.71
N LYS A 10 -37.00 23.97 29.99
CA LYS A 10 -37.45 23.25 28.79
C LYS A 10 -36.37 23.16 27.71
N ASN A 11 -35.66 24.26 27.48
CA ASN A 11 -34.55 24.30 26.52
C ASN A 11 -33.37 23.45 26.98
N TYR A 12 -33.06 23.45 28.28
CA TYR A 12 -32.03 22.59 28.86
C TYR A 12 -32.37 21.10 28.66
N ASP A 13 -33.60 20.69 28.99
CA ASP A 13 -34.05 19.31 28.83
C ASP A 13 -33.97 18.89 27.35
N THR A 14 -34.46 19.73 26.44
CA THR A 14 -34.37 19.50 25.00
C THR A 14 -32.91 19.32 24.55
N ALA A 15 -32.02 20.23 24.97
CA ALA A 15 -30.60 20.15 24.65
C ALA A 15 -29.94 18.90 25.24
N THR A 16 -30.36 18.43 26.43
CA THR A 16 -29.85 17.18 27.01
C THR A 16 -30.29 15.95 26.23
N MET A 17 -31.55 15.93 25.77
CA MET A 17 -32.09 14.87 24.92
C MET A 17 -31.39 14.82 23.56
N GLU A 18 -31.19 15.98 22.92
CA GLU A 18 -30.44 16.09 21.66
C GLU A 18 -28.99 15.63 21.82
N ASN A 19 -28.31 16.02 22.90
CA ASN A 19 -26.95 15.56 23.19
C ASN A 19 -26.88 14.05 23.41
N ALA A 20 -27.90 13.44 24.02
CA ALA A 20 -27.97 12.00 24.17
C ALA A 20 -28.14 11.30 22.81
N ALA A 21 -29.02 11.83 21.95
CA ALA A 21 -29.24 11.32 20.60
C ALA A 21 -27.97 11.45 19.73
N LEU A 22 -27.32 12.61 19.72
CA LEU A 22 -26.07 12.86 18.99
C LEU A 22 -24.92 11.97 19.48
N LYS A 23 -24.85 11.68 20.78
CA LYS A 23 -23.88 10.74 21.32
C LYS A 23 -24.16 9.30 20.87
N ASN A 24 -25.42 8.93 20.73
CA ASN A 24 -25.78 7.61 20.23
C ASN A 24 -25.42 7.48 18.74
N GLU A 25 -25.81 8.46 17.92
CA GLU A 25 -25.46 8.50 16.49
C GLU A 25 -23.94 8.48 16.28
N ASN A 26 -23.17 9.25 17.06
CA ASN A 26 -21.71 9.20 16.98
C ASN A 26 -21.13 7.81 17.30
N ARG A 27 -21.72 7.06 18.24
CA ARG A 27 -21.28 5.69 18.54
C ARG A 27 -21.59 4.75 17.38
N GLU A 28 -22.77 4.88 16.78
CA GLU A 28 -23.18 4.08 15.62
C GLU A 28 -22.28 4.37 14.41
N LEU A 29 -22.04 5.64 14.11
CA LEU A 29 -21.14 6.06 13.03
C LEU A 29 -19.70 5.58 13.26
N GLN A 30 -19.21 5.61 14.50
CA GLN A 30 -17.89 5.07 14.83
C GLN A 30 -17.81 3.56 14.62
N ALA A 31 -18.85 2.83 15.00
CA ALA A 31 -18.93 1.39 14.79
C ALA A 31 -18.98 1.04 13.28
N GLU A 32 -19.75 1.78 12.49
CA GLU A 32 -19.83 1.60 11.05
C GLU A 32 -18.51 1.95 10.34
N LEU A 33 -17.85 3.03 10.77
CA LEU A 33 -16.54 3.41 10.26
C LEU A 33 -15.50 2.32 10.54
N GLN A 34 -15.50 1.76 11.75
CA GLN A 34 -14.61 0.65 12.10
C GLN A 34 -14.91 -0.60 11.26
N ALA A 35 -16.18 -0.95 11.09
CA ALA A 35 -16.58 -2.08 10.26
C ALA A 35 -16.15 -1.90 8.79
N THR A 36 -16.30 -0.68 8.26
CA THR A 36 -15.89 -0.33 6.90
C THR A 36 -14.37 -0.38 6.74
N GLN A 37 -13.61 0.13 7.70
CA GLN A 37 -12.15 0.04 7.71
C GLN A 37 -11.69 -1.42 7.71
N ASN A 38 -12.29 -2.27 8.52
CA ASN A 38 -11.96 -3.70 8.55
C ASN A 38 -12.21 -4.37 7.19
N ARG A 39 -13.36 -4.07 6.55
CA ARG A 39 -13.68 -4.59 5.21
C ARG A 39 -12.70 -4.10 4.15
N LEU A 40 -12.28 -2.84 4.23
CA LEU A 40 -11.28 -2.28 3.33
C LEU A 40 -9.93 -2.99 3.49
N THR A 41 -9.47 -3.18 4.74
CA THR A 41 -8.21 -3.89 5.00
C THR A 41 -8.24 -5.35 4.55
N ASP A 42 -9.38 -6.04 4.66
CA ASP A 42 -9.54 -7.40 4.14
C ASP A 42 -9.48 -7.42 2.60
N ALA A 43 -10.18 -6.49 1.94
CA ALA A 43 -10.17 -6.37 0.50
C ALA A 43 -8.75 -6.07 -0.04
N GLU A 44 -8.02 -5.15 0.58
CA GLU A 44 -6.63 -4.83 0.27
C GLU A 44 -5.72 -6.05 0.43
N SER A 45 -5.90 -6.81 1.52
CA SER A 45 -5.12 -8.03 1.78
C SER A 45 -5.38 -9.11 0.74
N ARG A 46 -6.64 -9.27 0.31
CA ARG A 46 -7.02 -10.23 -0.74
C ARG A 46 -6.50 -9.82 -2.12
N LEU A 47 -6.53 -8.52 -2.44
CA LEU A 47 -5.97 -7.98 -3.66
C LEU A 47 -4.45 -8.23 -3.71
N LEU A 48 -3.76 -7.90 -2.61
CA LEU A 48 -2.34 -8.15 -2.41
C LEU A 48 -1.98 -9.62 -2.67
N LEU A 49 -2.70 -10.55 -2.05
CA LEU A 49 -2.47 -11.99 -2.24
C LEU A 49 -2.70 -12.43 -3.69
N SER A 50 -3.74 -11.88 -4.36
CA SER A 50 -4.03 -12.18 -5.76
C SER A 50 -2.93 -11.69 -6.70
N GLU A 51 -2.44 -10.46 -6.51
CA GLU A 51 -1.33 -9.90 -7.27
C GLU A 51 -0.03 -10.69 -7.06
N GLN A 52 0.26 -11.06 -5.81
CA GLN A 52 1.39 -11.93 -5.49
C GLN A 52 1.27 -13.29 -6.17
N TYR A 53 0.06 -13.87 -6.18
CA TYR A 53 -0.19 -15.16 -6.83
C TYR A 53 0.00 -15.07 -8.35
N SER A 54 -0.49 -14.00 -8.99
CA SER A 54 -0.30 -13.80 -10.43
C SER A 54 1.18 -13.67 -10.82
N ARG A 55 2.01 -13.06 -9.96
CA ARG A 55 3.44 -12.80 -10.25
C ARG A 55 4.39 -13.89 -9.74
N ASN A 56 3.89 -14.91 -9.04
CA ASN A 56 4.73 -15.94 -8.43
C ASN A 56 5.47 -16.85 -9.45
N LYS A 57 5.09 -16.78 -10.73
CA LYS A 57 5.77 -17.46 -11.85
C LYS A 57 6.62 -16.51 -12.67
N ASN A 58 6.80 -15.27 -12.24
CA ASN A 58 7.45 -14.25 -13.06
C ASN A 58 8.92 -14.05 -12.65
N ILE A 59 9.77 -13.74 -13.63
CA ILE A 59 11.11 -13.18 -13.41
C ILE A 59 11.24 -11.87 -14.18
N GLU A 60 12.15 -11.05 -13.69
CA GLU A 60 12.56 -9.80 -14.31
C GLU A 60 14.04 -9.91 -14.69
N ILE A 61 14.35 -9.64 -15.96
CA ILE A 61 15.71 -9.62 -16.50
C ILE A 61 16.07 -8.16 -16.80
N LYS A 62 17.19 -7.69 -16.24
CA LYS A 62 17.69 -6.31 -16.35
C LYS A 62 19.05 -6.29 -17.03
N GLY A 63 19.38 -5.17 -17.66
CA GLY A 63 20.71 -4.94 -18.25
C GLY A 63 20.87 -5.42 -19.70
N ILE A 64 19.76 -5.75 -20.38
CA ILE A 64 19.75 -6.11 -21.80
C ILE A 64 19.21 -4.93 -22.60
N GLU A 65 20.04 -4.36 -23.48
CA GLU A 65 19.63 -3.26 -24.36
C GLU A 65 18.57 -3.73 -25.36
N GLU A 66 17.73 -2.80 -25.80
CA GLU A 66 16.68 -3.04 -26.79
C GLU A 66 17.25 -3.10 -28.20
N ARG A 67 16.70 -3.98 -29.04
CA ARG A 67 17.02 -4.04 -30.47
C ARG A 67 15.72 -4.06 -31.29
N ALA A 68 15.73 -3.40 -32.44
CA ALA A 68 14.53 -3.21 -33.26
C ALA A 68 13.83 -4.51 -33.68
N ASP A 69 14.59 -5.57 -33.98
CA ASP A 69 14.05 -6.86 -34.47
C ASP A 69 14.27 -8.01 -33.48
N GLU A 70 14.26 -7.75 -32.17
CA GLU A 70 14.50 -8.81 -31.20
C GLU A 70 13.25 -9.64 -30.86
N LYS A 71 13.49 -10.93 -30.68
CA LYS A 71 12.53 -11.84 -30.05
C LYS A 71 12.91 -12.05 -28.59
N VAL A 72 12.12 -11.48 -27.70
CA VAL A 72 12.37 -11.55 -26.25
C VAL A 72 12.37 -13.00 -25.75
N THR A 73 11.60 -13.89 -26.37
CA THR A 73 11.61 -15.35 -26.10
C THR A 73 12.98 -15.97 -26.33
N ASP A 74 13.69 -15.58 -27.39
CA ASP A 74 14.98 -16.17 -27.77
C ASP A 74 16.06 -15.79 -26.75
N ILE A 75 15.97 -14.59 -26.19
CA ILE A 75 16.82 -14.12 -25.09
C ILE A 75 16.65 -15.02 -23.85
N VAL A 76 15.40 -15.40 -23.53
CA VAL A 76 15.11 -16.29 -22.39
C VAL A 76 15.60 -17.72 -22.67
N CYS A 77 15.42 -18.23 -23.88
CA CYS A 77 15.96 -19.54 -24.27
C CYS A 77 17.50 -19.56 -24.19
N LYS A 78 18.15 -18.48 -24.61
CA LYS A 78 19.60 -18.29 -24.48
C LYS A 78 20.03 -18.25 -23.02
N LEU A 79 19.30 -17.52 -22.17
CA LEU A 79 19.51 -17.51 -20.72
C LEU A 79 19.39 -18.92 -20.12
N GLY A 80 18.41 -19.71 -20.55
CA GLY A 80 18.27 -21.11 -20.15
C GLY A 80 19.51 -21.94 -20.50
N THR A 81 20.04 -21.75 -21.71
CA THR A 81 21.25 -22.42 -22.18
C THR A 81 22.48 -22.03 -21.35
N LEU A 82 22.68 -20.73 -21.09
CA LEU A 82 23.79 -20.20 -20.29
C LEU A 82 23.75 -20.66 -18.84
N THR A 83 22.55 -20.85 -18.28
CA THR A 83 22.35 -21.29 -16.89
C THR A 83 22.34 -22.80 -16.71
N GLY A 84 22.35 -23.56 -17.81
CA GLY A 84 22.22 -25.02 -17.80
C GLY A 84 20.80 -25.52 -17.49
N VAL A 85 19.79 -24.65 -17.58
CA VAL A 85 18.38 -25.00 -17.41
C VAL A 85 17.69 -24.82 -18.76
N PRO A 86 17.50 -25.88 -19.57
CA PRO A 86 16.95 -25.72 -20.92
C PRO A 86 15.54 -25.18 -20.84
N VAL A 87 15.32 -23.96 -21.33
CA VAL A 87 14.00 -23.32 -21.41
C VAL A 87 13.54 -23.36 -22.85
N THR A 88 12.30 -23.80 -23.06
CA THR A 88 11.64 -23.82 -24.36
C THR A 88 10.52 -22.78 -24.42
N ALA A 89 10.03 -22.46 -25.62
CA ALA A 89 8.90 -21.53 -25.77
C ALA A 89 7.62 -22.02 -25.05
N GLU A 90 7.42 -23.35 -24.93
CA GLU A 90 6.27 -23.94 -24.23
C GLU A 90 6.31 -23.73 -22.71
N ASP A 91 7.50 -23.51 -22.15
CA ASP A 91 7.67 -23.18 -20.74
C ASP A 91 7.32 -21.73 -20.41
N ILE A 92 7.12 -20.88 -21.44
CA ILE A 92 6.86 -19.45 -21.34
C ILE A 92 5.40 -19.19 -21.68
N GLU A 93 4.67 -18.62 -20.73
CA GLU A 93 3.27 -18.22 -20.90
C GLU A 93 3.16 -16.80 -21.48
N ALA A 94 4.02 -15.88 -21.01
CA ALA A 94 4.10 -14.52 -21.53
C ALA A 94 5.53 -13.99 -21.39
N CYS A 95 5.96 -13.18 -22.36
CA CYS A 95 7.28 -12.55 -22.33
C CYS A 95 7.21 -11.20 -23.06
N HIS A 96 7.56 -10.12 -22.37
CA HIS A 96 7.49 -8.77 -22.92
C HIS A 96 8.44 -7.81 -22.22
N ARG A 97 8.75 -6.69 -22.88
CA ARG A 97 9.50 -5.59 -22.28
C ARG A 97 8.58 -4.70 -21.44
N VAL A 98 9.10 -4.24 -20.31
CA VAL A 98 8.41 -3.35 -19.37
C VAL A 98 9.24 -2.08 -19.16
N PRO A 99 8.63 -0.89 -19.23
CA PRO A 99 9.30 0.36 -18.92
C PRO A 99 9.91 0.34 -17.53
N SER A 100 11.17 0.75 -17.46
CA SER A 100 11.93 0.92 -16.23
C SER A 100 12.43 2.36 -16.17
N GLN A 101 12.73 2.85 -14.97
CA GLN A 101 13.35 4.17 -14.80
C GLN A 101 14.77 4.22 -15.39
N SER A 102 15.37 3.06 -15.67
CA SER A 102 16.65 2.94 -16.37
C SER A 102 16.52 3.21 -17.87
N LYS A 103 17.64 3.56 -18.51
CA LYS A 103 17.72 3.76 -19.97
C LYS A 103 17.33 2.52 -20.79
N SER A 104 17.38 1.32 -20.21
CA SER A 104 16.93 0.08 -20.85
C SER A 104 15.64 -0.42 -20.23
N TYR A 105 14.72 -0.86 -21.10
CA TYR A 105 13.51 -1.57 -20.73
C TYR A 105 13.86 -2.95 -20.16
N ASN A 106 13.22 -3.33 -19.06
CA ASN A 106 13.42 -4.64 -18.45
C ASN A 106 12.58 -5.68 -19.19
N ILE A 107 12.98 -6.95 -19.12
CA ILE A 107 12.20 -8.05 -19.69
C ILE A 107 11.48 -8.76 -18.55
N VAL A 108 10.16 -8.91 -18.65
CA VAL A 108 9.37 -9.71 -17.73
C VAL A 108 8.93 -10.98 -18.44
N VAL A 109 9.18 -12.12 -17.77
CA VAL A 109 8.86 -13.44 -18.28
C VAL A 109 7.96 -14.14 -17.27
N GLN A 110 6.81 -14.63 -17.72
CA GLN A 110 5.92 -15.50 -16.97
C GLN A 110 6.10 -16.94 -17.45
N PHE A 111 6.42 -17.84 -16.52
CA PHE A 111 6.57 -19.26 -16.82
C PHE A 111 5.27 -20.02 -16.60
N SER A 112 5.06 -21.10 -17.37
CA SER A 112 3.95 -22.03 -17.16
C SER A 112 4.07 -22.73 -15.79
N ARG A 113 5.31 -23.09 -15.40
CA ARG A 113 5.63 -23.87 -14.20
C ARG A 113 6.56 -23.11 -13.25
N ARG A 114 6.18 -23.03 -11.97
CA ARG A 114 6.96 -22.36 -10.92
C ARG A 114 8.33 -23.00 -10.68
N GLN A 115 8.40 -24.34 -10.73
CA GLN A 115 9.63 -25.09 -10.51
C GLN A 115 10.72 -24.74 -11.53
N LYS A 116 10.32 -24.57 -12.80
CA LYS A 116 11.24 -24.20 -13.89
C LYS A 116 11.81 -22.79 -13.67
N ARG A 117 10.93 -21.86 -13.29
CA ARG A 117 11.29 -20.50 -12.91
C ARG A 117 12.26 -20.46 -11.74
N ASP A 118 11.98 -21.21 -10.67
CA ASP A 118 12.83 -21.28 -9.47
C ASP A 118 14.22 -21.84 -9.80
N ALA A 119 14.28 -22.93 -10.58
CA ALA A 119 15.54 -23.52 -11.02
C ALA A 119 16.38 -22.55 -11.86
N LEU A 120 15.75 -21.86 -12.82
CA LEU A 120 16.41 -20.85 -13.64
C LEU A 120 16.93 -19.69 -12.79
N LEU A 121 16.10 -19.16 -11.90
CA LEU A 121 16.44 -18.03 -11.03
C LEU A 121 17.61 -18.37 -10.09
N GLU A 122 17.61 -19.56 -9.49
CA GLU A 122 18.66 -19.99 -8.58
C GLU A 122 20.01 -20.12 -9.30
N LYS A 123 20.02 -20.70 -10.51
CA LYS A 123 21.22 -20.84 -11.33
C LYS A 123 21.70 -19.48 -11.85
N ALA A 124 20.79 -18.65 -12.36
CA ALA A 124 21.11 -17.32 -12.85
C ALA A 124 21.74 -16.43 -11.76
N ARG A 125 21.25 -16.49 -10.52
CA ARG A 125 21.83 -15.72 -9.39
C ARG A 125 23.27 -16.12 -9.04
N LYS A 126 23.64 -17.37 -9.31
CA LYS A 126 25.01 -17.89 -9.08
C LYS A 126 25.97 -17.50 -10.20
N LEU A 127 25.45 -17.16 -11.38
CA LEU A 127 26.21 -16.77 -12.56
C LEU A 127 26.37 -15.25 -12.64
N ARG A 128 27.55 -14.80 -13.06
CA ARG A 128 27.79 -13.40 -13.42
C ARG A 128 27.57 -13.23 -14.91
N LEU A 129 26.33 -12.91 -15.28
CA LEU A 129 25.94 -12.70 -16.68
C LEU A 129 26.31 -11.29 -17.14
N SER A 130 26.77 -11.19 -18.38
CA SER A 130 27.08 -9.93 -19.07
C SER A 130 26.18 -9.79 -20.30
N SER A 131 25.88 -8.56 -20.70
CA SER A 131 25.12 -8.27 -21.92
C SER A 131 25.83 -8.79 -23.18
N THR A 132 27.17 -8.94 -23.14
CA THR A 132 27.96 -9.59 -24.19
C THR A 132 27.53 -11.04 -24.43
N ASP A 133 27.10 -11.76 -23.39
CA ASP A 133 26.62 -13.14 -23.51
C ASP A 133 25.33 -13.21 -24.33
N PHE A 134 24.59 -12.11 -24.41
CA PHE A 134 23.39 -11.94 -25.23
C PHE A 134 23.69 -11.31 -26.60
N GLY A 135 24.97 -11.06 -26.91
CA GLY A 135 25.43 -10.49 -28.18
C GLY A 135 25.32 -8.96 -28.25
N ASN A 136 25.26 -8.28 -27.11
CA ASN A 136 25.33 -6.81 -27.08
C ASN A 136 26.78 -6.34 -27.22
N THR A 137 26.94 -5.10 -27.69
CA THR A 137 28.24 -4.44 -27.84
C THR A 137 28.74 -3.84 -26.53
N SER A 138 27.83 -3.43 -25.64
CA SER A 138 28.21 -2.95 -24.30
C SER A 138 28.49 -4.12 -23.35
N THR A 139 29.39 -3.89 -22.39
CA THR A 139 29.68 -4.80 -21.27
C THR A 139 28.94 -4.30 -20.03
N SER A 140 27.64 -4.53 -20.00
CA SER A 140 26.76 -4.20 -18.88
C SER A 140 26.39 -5.49 -18.12
N PRO A 141 26.38 -5.48 -16.78
CA PRO A 141 25.96 -6.65 -16.02
C PRO A 141 24.46 -6.94 -16.23
N VAL A 142 24.13 -8.21 -16.44
CA VAL A 142 22.74 -8.68 -16.56
C VAL A 142 22.30 -9.29 -15.25
N PHE A 143 21.14 -8.84 -14.76
CA PHE A 143 20.58 -9.31 -13.50
C PHE A 143 19.27 -10.04 -13.75
N VAL A 144 19.13 -11.22 -13.17
CA VAL A 144 17.87 -11.97 -13.14
C VAL A 144 17.33 -11.93 -11.72
N THR A 145 16.20 -11.26 -11.56
CA THR A 145 15.54 -11.05 -10.29
C THR A 145 14.15 -11.66 -10.30
N PHE A 146 13.66 -12.05 -9.12
CA PHE A 146 12.24 -12.28 -8.97
C PHE A 146 11.57 -10.92 -9.03
N VAL A 147 10.42 -10.79 -9.72
CA VAL A 147 9.66 -9.52 -9.72
C VAL A 147 9.22 -9.26 -8.27
N PRO A 148 9.89 -8.35 -7.53
CA PRO A 148 9.57 -8.19 -6.13
C PRO A 148 8.21 -7.53 -6.02
N PHE A 149 7.47 -7.88 -4.98
CA PHE A 149 6.29 -7.11 -4.59
C PHE A 149 6.78 -5.71 -4.19
N SER A 150 6.75 -4.75 -5.10
CA SER A 150 6.97 -3.34 -4.76
C SER A 150 5.73 -2.82 -4.03
N GLY A 151 5.48 -3.36 -2.84
CA GLY A 151 4.51 -2.84 -1.86
C GLY A 151 4.95 -1.52 -1.24
N ALA A 152 6.01 -0.90 -1.76
CA ALA A 152 6.50 0.41 -1.32
C ALA A 152 5.57 1.57 -1.70
N PHE A 153 4.55 1.34 -2.54
CA PHE A 153 3.60 2.40 -2.89
C PHE A 153 2.56 2.64 -1.78
N TRP A 154 2.16 1.61 -1.03
CA TRP A 154 1.13 1.76 0.01
C TRP A 154 1.64 2.23 1.38
N ALA A 155 2.94 2.06 1.65
CA ALA A 155 3.55 2.58 2.89
C ALA A 155 3.52 4.12 2.97
N TRP A 156 3.28 4.81 1.84
CA TRP A 156 3.21 6.28 1.76
C TRP A 156 1.78 6.82 1.61
N SER A 157 0.81 5.99 1.20
CA SER A 157 -0.57 6.44 0.91
C SER A 157 -1.50 6.46 2.12
N PHE A 158 -1.09 5.89 3.26
CA PHE A 158 -1.82 6.08 4.51
C PHE A 158 -0.91 6.75 5.54
N PRO A 159 -1.08 8.06 5.82
CA PRO A 159 -0.68 8.54 7.11
C PRO A 159 -1.47 7.70 8.10
N ARG A 160 -0.78 6.85 8.88
CA ARG A 160 -1.26 6.44 10.21
C ARG A 160 -1.51 7.75 10.94
N LYS A 161 -2.70 8.34 10.78
CA LYS A 161 -3.25 9.21 11.80
C LYS A 161 -3.34 8.30 13.00
N LYS A 162 -2.33 8.42 13.85
CA LYS A 162 -2.38 8.02 15.24
C LYS A 162 -3.67 8.64 15.75
N LEU A 163 -4.75 7.86 15.78
CA LEU A 163 -5.91 8.22 16.58
C LEU A 163 -5.38 8.19 18.01
N LEU A 164 -4.86 9.34 18.43
CA LEU A 164 -4.93 9.76 19.81
C LEU A 164 -6.42 9.76 20.12
N VAL A 165 -6.90 8.60 20.60
CA VAL A 165 -8.06 8.58 21.48
C VAL A 165 -7.60 9.37 22.70
N GLY A 166 -7.79 10.68 22.66
CA GLY A 166 -7.72 11.51 23.83
C GLY A 166 -8.85 11.04 24.74
N SER A 167 -8.53 10.28 25.78
CA SER A 167 -9.40 10.18 26.93
C SER A 167 -9.37 11.56 27.62
N THR A 168 -10.19 12.50 27.15
CA THR A 168 -10.53 13.68 27.95
C THR A 168 -11.76 13.37 28.79
N SER A 169 -11.59 12.48 29.76
CA SER A 169 -12.37 12.50 30.99
C SER A 169 -11.52 13.22 32.04
N GLY A 170 -11.65 14.55 32.03
CA GLY A 170 -10.89 15.46 32.88
C GLY A 170 -11.33 16.88 32.60
N VAL A 171 -12.61 17.16 32.85
CA VAL A 171 -13.08 18.54 32.98
C VAL A 171 -12.47 19.05 34.28
N GLU A 172 -11.31 19.69 34.18
CA GLU A 172 -10.72 20.46 35.28
C GLU A 172 -11.59 21.70 35.47
N VAL A 173 -12.38 21.68 36.55
CA VAL A 173 -13.23 22.80 36.96
C VAL A 173 -12.30 23.90 37.47
N LYS A 174 -11.97 24.88 36.62
CA LYS A 174 -11.33 26.12 37.08
C LYS A 174 -12.35 26.90 37.91
N GLY A 175 -12.19 26.83 39.22
CA GLY A 175 -12.97 27.59 40.19
C GLY A 175 -12.90 29.09 39.88
N TYR A 176 -14.07 29.70 39.73
CA TYR A 176 -14.22 31.15 39.74
C TYR A 176 -14.02 31.63 41.19
N LYS A 177 -12.89 32.30 41.44
CA LYS A 177 -12.68 33.02 42.71
C LYS A 177 -13.58 34.25 42.71
N SER A 178 -14.38 34.37 43.76
CA SER A 178 -15.12 35.57 44.13
C SER A 178 -14.15 36.72 44.40
N SER A 179 -14.15 37.74 43.55
CA SER A 179 -13.59 39.05 43.85
C SER A 179 -14.73 40.03 43.98
N GLY A 180 -15.02 40.43 45.23
CA GLY A 180 -15.96 41.50 45.53
C GLY A 180 -15.47 42.82 44.93
N ALA A 181 -16.39 43.54 44.30
CA ALA A 181 -16.21 44.93 43.95
C ALA A 181 -17.45 45.69 44.45
N THR A 182 -17.24 46.43 45.53
CA THR A 182 -18.09 47.50 46.04
C THR A 182 -18.37 48.50 44.91
N ILE A 183 -19.64 48.77 44.62
CA ILE A 183 -20.05 49.96 43.86
C ILE A 183 -20.88 50.82 44.79
N GLN A 184 -20.38 52.04 45.00
CA GLN A 184 -20.97 53.11 45.79
C GLN A 184 -22.28 53.60 45.15
N GLU A 185 -23.24 53.83 46.02
CA GLU A 185 -24.50 54.52 45.77
C GLU A 185 -24.22 56.02 45.55
N GLN A 186 -24.64 56.57 44.41
CA GLN A 186 -24.78 58.00 44.21
C GLN A 186 -26.27 58.35 44.34
N LEU A 187 -26.64 58.96 45.47
CA LEU A 187 -27.51 60.13 45.58
C LEU A 187 -27.11 60.90 46.84
#